data_AF-A0A5N5CYT5-F1
#
_entry.id   AF-A0A5N5CYT5-F1
#
_cell.length_a   1.000
_cell.length_b   1.000
_cell.length_c   1.000
_cell.angle_alpha   90.00
_cell.angle_beta   90.00
_cell.angle_gamma   90.00
#
_symmetry.space_group_name_H-M   'P 1'
#
loop_
_entity.id
_entity.type
_entity.pdbx_description
1 polymer ?
#
loop_
_entity_poly.entity_id
_entity_poly.type
_entity_poly.pdbx_seq_one_letter_code
_entity_poly.pdbx_strand_id
1 'polypeptide(L)'
;MDTLEEARTQQEDHQERREQALTERQNLQTKRKELRQKRLNTRDVQANLMSEFRKICLNAKTLDHETIFELYDEVEKAHNELGVNEEDYDEEERRYDVLEYQWTKNEGDILGDLIEDIEELDIIPPREDKAEPDPKPATTPDFLYTQDAFPDSNSGTNTTTEETQQDFTDCSSNDSQYGIAEIAMGDQAGNYTDPDMEEIPPEHRSQLLDSMRQVDITKEAGLPEGRRASEPVRPQSDFLRPPVTARRPRSEADLAAVEPRWQSIRSHVSHWILDSLKGSLFQKALAKAQLPGEDLDEKAWWGLLKSVWSTDAANEGPEAEEMEDEGEEGEEAAEDEEDDYFESDDREYAFQRGIPGGEWS
;
A
#
# COMPACT_ATOMS: atom_id res chain seq x y z
N MET A 1 -22.18 -19.70 -44.54
CA MET A 1 -23.08 -18.65 -44.03
C MET A 1 -22.86 -18.50 -42.55
N ASP A 2 -22.69 -19.60 -41.81
CA ASP A 2 -22.58 -19.59 -40.34
C ASP A 2 -21.34 -18.86 -39.77
N THR A 3 -20.19 -18.86 -40.46
CA THR A 3 -18.96 -18.24 -39.93
C THR A 3 -19.01 -16.71 -39.77
N LEU A 4 -19.72 -16.01 -40.66
CA LEU A 4 -19.87 -14.55 -40.57
C LEU A 4 -20.84 -14.14 -39.46
N GLU A 5 -21.86 -14.97 -39.20
CA GLU A 5 -22.81 -14.72 -38.12
C GLU A 5 -22.14 -14.99 -36.76
N GLU A 6 -21.34 -16.05 -36.66
CA GLU A 6 -20.53 -16.36 -35.47
C GLU A 6 -19.52 -15.25 -35.15
N ALA A 7 -18.73 -14.80 -36.14
CA ALA A 7 -17.78 -13.70 -35.94
C ALA A 7 -18.47 -12.41 -35.48
N ARG A 8 -19.68 -12.15 -35.99
CA ARG A 8 -20.47 -11.00 -35.56
C ARG A 8 -20.94 -11.15 -34.12
N THR A 9 -21.44 -12.31 -33.72
CA THR A 9 -21.83 -12.56 -32.33
C THR A 9 -20.64 -12.45 -31.38
N GLN A 10 -19.47 -12.97 -31.74
CA GLN A 10 -18.24 -12.81 -30.95
C GLN A 10 -17.83 -11.34 -30.80
N GLN A 11 -17.96 -10.53 -31.87
CA GLN A 11 -17.67 -9.10 -31.81
C GLN A 11 -18.65 -8.34 -30.91
N GLU A 12 -19.95 -8.67 -30.99
CA GLU A 12 -21.00 -8.09 -30.13
C GLU A 12 -20.74 -8.44 -28.65
N ASP A 13 -20.46 -9.71 -28.34
CA ASP A 13 -20.09 -10.17 -27.00
C ASP A 13 -18.83 -9.46 -26.45
N HIS A 14 -17.81 -9.31 -27.29
CA HIS A 14 -16.58 -8.62 -26.91
C HIS A 14 -16.83 -7.14 -26.61
N GLN A 15 -17.67 -6.47 -27.41
CA GLN A 15 -18.04 -5.08 -27.18
C GLN A 15 -18.83 -4.94 -25.87
N GLU A 16 -19.80 -5.83 -25.60
CA GLU A 16 -20.58 -5.82 -24.36
C GLU A 16 -19.68 -5.95 -23.13
N ARG A 17 -18.76 -6.92 -23.13
CA ARG A 17 -17.80 -7.12 -22.01
C ARG A 17 -16.91 -5.91 -21.79
N ARG A 18 -16.47 -5.27 -22.87
CA ARG A 18 -15.69 -4.02 -22.79
C ARG A 18 -16.50 -2.89 -22.15
N GLU A 19 -17.75 -2.70 -22.55
CA GLU A 19 -18.64 -1.67 -21.99
C GLU A 19 -18.92 -1.92 -20.50
N GLN A 20 -19.12 -3.19 -20.11
CA GLN A 20 -19.26 -3.59 -18.71
C GLN A 20 -18.00 -3.26 -17.90
N ALA A 21 -16.81 -3.65 -18.39
CA ALA A 21 -15.54 -3.34 -17.71
C ALA A 21 -15.31 -1.82 -17.56
N LEU A 22 -15.64 -1.03 -18.58
CA LEU A 22 -15.54 0.42 -18.51
C LEU A 22 -16.49 1.04 -17.48
N THR A 23 -17.71 0.51 -17.37
CA THR A 23 -18.70 0.95 -16.39
C THR A 23 -18.20 0.66 -14.96
N GLU A 24 -17.71 -0.56 -14.71
CA GLU A 24 -17.18 -0.94 -13.40
C GLU A 24 -15.93 -0.13 -13.03
N ARG A 25 -15.08 0.22 -14.01
CA ARG A 25 -13.94 1.13 -13.79
C ARG A 25 -14.38 2.50 -13.29
N GLN A 26 -15.47 3.06 -13.84
CA GLN A 26 -16.02 4.34 -13.40
C GLN A 26 -16.61 4.24 -11.99
N ASN A 27 -17.29 3.13 -11.69
CA ASN A 27 -17.82 2.85 -10.34
C ASN A 27 -16.68 2.81 -9.32
N LEU A 28 -15.60 2.07 -9.61
CA LEU A 28 -14.42 1.99 -8.75
C LEU A 28 -13.75 3.34 -8.51
N GLN A 29 -13.68 4.20 -9.53
CA GLN A 29 -13.15 5.55 -9.35
C GLN A 29 -14.01 6.38 -8.41
N THR A 30 -15.33 6.24 -8.49
CA THR A 30 -16.29 6.92 -7.60
C THR A 30 -16.13 6.40 -6.18
N LYS A 31 -16.13 5.08 -5.97
CA LYS A 31 -15.87 4.47 -4.66
C LYS A 31 -14.52 4.85 -4.08
N ARG A 32 -13.47 4.93 -4.89
CA ARG A 32 -12.14 5.38 -4.44
C ARG A 32 -12.16 6.81 -3.91
N LYS A 33 -12.95 7.70 -4.52
CA LYS A 33 -13.14 9.08 -4.02
C LYS A 33 -13.91 9.08 -2.70
N GLU A 34 -14.97 8.30 -2.61
CA GLU A 34 -15.77 8.16 -1.39
C GLU A 34 -14.93 7.60 -0.23
N LEU A 35 -14.13 6.57 -0.49
CA LEU A 35 -13.24 5.98 0.51
C LEU A 35 -12.20 6.98 1.01
N ARG A 36 -11.62 7.79 0.10
CA ARG A 36 -10.71 8.88 0.50
C ARG A 36 -11.42 9.89 1.41
N GLN A 37 -12.66 10.27 1.07
CA GLN A 37 -13.44 11.17 1.89
C GLN A 37 -13.73 10.58 3.27
N LYS A 38 -14.09 9.30 3.35
CA LYS A 38 -14.32 8.60 4.64
C LYS A 38 -13.05 8.55 5.49
N ARG A 39 -11.90 8.23 4.90
CA ARG A 39 -10.60 8.25 5.61
C ARG A 39 -10.25 9.64 6.17
N LEU A 40 -10.52 10.70 5.42
CA LEU A 40 -10.34 12.07 5.89
C LEU A 40 -11.27 12.35 7.08
N ASN A 41 -12.56 12.03 6.95
CA ASN A 41 -13.53 12.22 8.04
C ASN A 41 -13.11 11.45 9.31
N THR A 42 -12.72 10.18 9.20
CA THR A 42 -12.23 9.39 10.35
C THR A 42 -11.01 10.04 11.00
N ARG A 43 -10.07 10.56 10.21
CA ARG A 43 -8.89 11.26 10.71
C ARG A 43 -9.25 12.55 11.44
N ASP A 44 -10.25 13.30 10.95
CA ASP A 44 -10.70 14.53 11.58
C ASP A 44 -11.35 14.25 12.94
N VAL A 45 -12.19 13.21 13.04
CA VAL A 45 -12.79 12.78 14.33
C VAL A 45 -11.71 12.34 15.32
N GLN A 46 -10.72 11.56 14.87
CA GLN A 46 -9.56 11.20 15.70
C GLN A 46 -8.77 12.43 16.17
N ALA A 47 -8.55 13.41 15.28
CA ALA A 47 -7.84 14.63 15.62
C ALA A 47 -8.59 15.45 16.67
N ASN A 48 -9.93 15.47 16.61
CA ASN A 48 -10.78 16.12 17.61
C ASN A 48 -10.63 15.46 18.98
N LEU A 49 -10.70 14.12 19.05
CA LEU A 49 -10.46 13.37 20.28
C LEU A 49 -9.07 13.68 20.87
N MET A 50 -8.03 13.65 20.04
CA MET A 50 -6.66 13.96 20.49
C MET A 50 -6.49 15.43 20.93
N SER A 51 -7.25 16.36 20.35
CA SER A 51 -7.26 17.76 20.75
C SER A 51 -7.84 17.94 22.15
N GLU A 52 -8.96 17.28 22.46
CA GLU A 52 -9.55 17.30 23.81
C GLU A 52 -8.61 16.66 24.84
N PHE A 53 -7.98 15.52 24.52
CA PHE A 53 -6.97 14.92 25.40
C PHE A 53 -5.82 15.88 25.70
N ARG A 54 -5.30 16.60 24.70
CA ARG A 54 -4.25 17.60 24.91
C ARG A 54 -4.70 18.73 25.82
N LYS A 55 -5.93 19.24 25.65
CA LYS A 55 -6.49 20.29 26.52
C LYS A 55 -6.55 19.84 27.98
N ILE A 56 -6.91 18.58 28.20
CA ILE A 56 -6.93 17.96 29.54
C ILE A 56 -5.51 17.86 30.11
N CYS A 57 -4.55 17.32 29.36
CA CYS A 57 -3.16 17.17 29.82
C CYS A 57 -2.49 18.52 30.16
N LEU A 58 -2.85 19.58 29.46
CA LEU A 58 -2.31 20.92 29.69
C LEU A 58 -3.02 21.68 30.84
N ASN A 59 -3.91 21.03 31.58
CA ASN A 59 -4.77 21.64 32.61
C ASN A 59 -5.55 22.87 32.10
N ALA A 60 -5.79 22.95 30.79
CA ALA A 60 -6.50 24.07 30.17
C ALA A 60 -8.02 23.95 30.36
N LYS A 61 -8.52 22.73 30.66
CA LYS A 61 -9.93 22.41 30.83
C LYS A 61 -10.10 21.39 31.95
N THR A 62 -11.19 21.49 32.72
CA THR A 62 -11.58 20.46 33.70
C THR A 62 -11.99 19.18 32.97
N LEU A 63 -11.66 18.03 33.56
CA LEU A 63 -11.82 16.73 32.93
C LEU A 63 -13.30 16.34 32.86
N ASP A 64 -13.93 16.60 31.72
CA ASP A 64 -15.28 16.16 31.40
C ASP A 64 -15.21 14.78 30.75
N HIS A 65 -15.45 13.75 31.56
CA HIS A 65 -15.32 12.38 31.12
C HIS A 65 -16.38 12.01 30.09
N GLU A 66 -17.57 12.61 30.18
CA GLU A 66 -18.70 12.33 29.29
C GLU A 66 -18.36 12.69 27.85
N THR A 67 -17.84 13.91 27.62
CA THR A 67 -17.40 14.34 26.29
C THR A 67 -16.30 13.46 25.69
N ILE A 68 -15.39 12.94 26.51
CA ILE A 68 -14.31 12.06 26.01
C ILE A 68 -14.89 10.73 25.53
N PHE A 69 -15.83 10.15 26.28
CA PHE A 69 -16.48 8.90 25.88
C PHE A 69 -17.32 9.09 24.62
N GLU A 70 -18.05 10.20 24.51
CA GLU A 70 -18.80 10.53 23.29
C GLU A 70 -17.87 10.61 22.06
N LEU A 71 -16.75 11.33 22.17
CA LEU A 71 -15.76 11.42 21.08
C LEU A 71 -15.10 10.07 20.77
N TYR A 72 -14.92 9.21 21.76
CA TYR A 72 -14.40 7.87 21.56
C TYR A 72 -15.40 7.00 20.78
N ASP A 73 -16.68 7.03 21.17
CA ASP A 73 -17.75 6.32 20.48
C ASP A 73 -17.90 6.81 19.03
N GLU A 74 -17.72 8.11 18.79
CA GLU A 74 -17.67 8.69 17.44
C GLU A 74 -16.49 8.16 16.61
N VAL A 75 -15.30 8.06 17.21
CA VAL A 75 -14.12 7.47 16.54
C VAL A 75 -14.37 6.00 16.20
N GLU A 76 -14.93 5.22 17.14
CA GLU A 76 -15.26 3.82 16.92
C GLU A 76 -16.28 3.65 15.79
N LYS A 77 -17.35 4.44 15.80
CA LYS A 77 -18.34 4.46 14.73
C LYS A 77 -17.72 4.80 13.38
N ALA A 78 -16.87 5.83 13.32
CA ALA A 78 -16.19 6.24 12.09
C ALA A 78 -15.23 5.15 11.57
N HIS A 79 -14.60 4.38 12.46
CA HIS A 79 -13.78 3.22 12.08
C HIS A 79 -14.61 2.06 11.54
N ASN A 80 -15.72 1.73 12.20
CA ASN A 80 -16.62 0.66 11.74
C ASN A 80 -17.20 0.99 10.36
N GLU A 81 -17.65 2.23 10.17
CA GLU A 81 -18.10 2.70 8.86
C GLU A 81 -16.99 2.65 7.82
N LEU A 82 -15.78 3.10 8.15
CA LEU A 82 -14.64 3.01 7.23
C LEU A 82 -14.34 1.56 6.83
N GLY A 83 -14.34 0.64 7.79
CA GLY A 83 -14.07 -0.79 7.55
C GLY A 83 -15.05 -1.43 6.58
N VAL A 84 -16.36 -1.19 6.75
CA VAL A 84 -17.38 -1.68 5.81
C VAL A 84 -17.14 -1.16 4.39
N ASN A 85 -16.74 0.10 4.24
CA ASN A 85 -16.49 0.67 2.91
C ASN A 85 -15.20 0.19 2.26
N GLU A 86 -14.20 -0.19 3.07
CA GLU A 86 -12.98 -0.83 2.57
C GLU A 86 -13.29 -2.24 2.05
N GLU A 87 -14.09 -3.02 2.78
CA GLU A 87 -14.53 -4.34 2.33
C GLU A 87 -15.38 -4.28 1.05
N ASP A 88 -16.34 -3.34 0.99
CA ASP A 88 -17.17 -3.09 -0.20
C ASP A 88 -16.36 -2.61 -1.42
N TYR A 89 -15.25 -1.90 -1.20
CA TYR A 89 -14.33 -1.49 -2.25
C TYR A 89 -13.51 -2.69 -2.75
N ASP A 90 -12.97 -3.50 -1.83
CA ASP A 90 -12.15 -4.68 -2.15
C ASP A 90 -12.94 -5.76 -2.88
N GLU A 91 -14.23 -5.92 -2.58
CA GLU A 91 -15.12 -6.82 -3.33
C GLU A 91 -15.35 -6.34 -4.77
N GLU A 92 -15.61 -5.05 -4.97
CA GLU A 92 -15.79 -4.49 -6.32
C GLU A 92 -14.51 -4.48 -7.13
N GLU A 93 -13.35 -4.24 -6.50
CA GLU A 93 -12.06 -4.27 -7.17
C GLU A 93 -11.77 -5.69 -7.69
N ARG A 94 -12.02 -6.72 -6.87
CA ARG A 94 -11.92 -8.12 -7.31
C ARG A 94 -12.88 -8.43 -8.46
N ARG A 95 -14.11 -7.90 -8.43
CA ARG A 95 -15.09 -8.10 -9.51
C ARG A 95 -14.61 -7.45 -10.82
N TYR A 96 -14.08 -6.25 -10.75
CA TYR A 96 -13.49 -5.56 -11.91
C TYR A 96 -12.31 -6.35 -12.47
N ASP A 97 -11.38 -6.81 -11.63
CA ASP A 97 -10.21 -7.57 -12.07
C ASP A 97 -10.60 -8.84 -12.84
N VAL A 98 -11.65 -9.54 -12.39
CA VAL A 98 -12.18 -10.72 -13.08
C VAL A 98 -12.76 -10.33 -14.45
N LEU A 99 -13.50 -9.22 -14.54
CA LEU A 99 -14.07 -8.75 -15.80
C LEU A 99 -12.98 -8.28 -16.78
N GLU A 100 -11.98 -7.55 -16.30
CA GLU A 100 -10.84 -7.10 -17.10
C GLU A 100 -10.05 -8.30 -17.63
N TYR A 101 -9.76 -9.28 -16.77
CA TYR A 101 -9.11 -10.52 -17.19
C TYR A 101 -9.92 -11.27 -18.25
N GLN A 102 -11.23 -11.43 -18.05
CA GLN A 102 -12.10 -12.08 -19.03
C GLN A 102 -12.09 -11.34 -20.36
N TRP A 103 -12.18 -10.01 -20.34
CA TRP A 103 -12.12 -9.19 -21.55
C TRP A 103 -10.79 -9.36 -22.29
N THR A 104 -9.64 -9.21 -21.60
CA THR A 104 -8.31 -9.39 -22.21
C THR A 104 -8.11 -10.80 -22.75
N LYS A 105 -8.62 -11.83 -22.05
CA LYS A 105 -8.57 -13.20 -22.53
C LYS A 105 -9.34 -13.37 -23.84
N ASN A 106 -10.58 -12.88 -23.89
CA ASN A 106 -11.41 -12.98 -25.09
C ASN A 106 -10.82 -12.19 -26.26
N GLU A 107 -10.20 -11.04 -26.01
CA GLU A 107 -9.47 -10.28 -27.04
C GLU A 107 -8.30 -11.12 -27.59
N GLY A 108 -7.56 -11.81 -26.72
CA GLY A 108 -6.52 -12.75 -27.11
C GLY A 108 -7.04 -13.93 -27.93
N ASP A 109 -8.18 -14.51 -27.54
CA ASP A 109 -8.82 -15.62 -28.24
C ASP A 109 -9.27 -15.18 -29.65
N ILE A 110 -9.94 -14.03 -29.79
CA ILE A 110 -10.37 -13.46 -31.09
C ILE A 110 -9.17 -13.17 -32.00
N LEU A 111 -8.08 -12.62 -31.45
CA LEU A 111 -6.86 -12.37 -32.23
C LEU A 111 -6.17 -13.68 -32.62
N GLY A 112 -6.20 -14.69 -31.76
CA GLY A 112 -5.71 -16.03 -32.04
C GLY A 112 -6.44 -16.65 -33.22
N ASP A 113 -7.77 -16.69 -33.15
CA ASP A 113 -8.64 -17.20 -34.22
C ASP A 113 -8.39 -16.44 -35.54
N LEU A 114 -8.27 -15.11 -35.48
CA LEU A 114 -7.97 -14.30 -36.67
C LEU A 114 -6.59 -14.63 -37.27
N ILE A 115 -5.57 -14.88 -36.44
CA ILE A 115 -4.25 -15.26 -36.93
C ILE A 115 -4.29 -16.63 -37.58
N GLU A 116 -4.97 -17.61 -36.96
CA GLU A 116 -5.16 -18.94 -37.52
C GLU A 116 -5.88 -18.89 -38.88
N ASP A 117 -6.95 -18.10 -38.99
CA ASP A 117 -7.69 -17.89 -40.25
C ASP A 117 -6.80 -17.26 -41.35
N ILE A 118 -5.98 -16.26 -41.00
CA ILE A 118 -5.08 -15.60 -41.96
C ILE A 118 -3.97 -16.56 -42.42
N GLU A 119 -3.48 -17.43 -41.52
CA GLU A 119 -2.52 -18.48 -41.83
C GLU A 119 -3.14 -19.55 -42.73
N GLU A 120 -4.38 -19.99 -42.48
CA GLU A 120 -5.09 -20.95 -43.33
C GLU A 120 -5.33 -20.42 -44.76
N LEU A 121 -5.54 -19.11 -44.89
CA LEU A 121 -5.75 -18.46 -46.18
C LEU A 121 -4.46 -18.17 -46.96
N ASP A 122 -3.27 -18.51 -46.43
CA ASP A 122 -1.96 -18.18 -47.02
C ASP A 122 -1.81 -16.67 -47.34
N ILE A 123 -2.51 -15.80 -46.59
CA ILE A 123 -2.46 -14.34 -46.81
C ILE A 123 -1.19 -13.74 -46.23
N ILE A 124 -0.69 -14.29 -45.11
CA ILE A 124 0.61 -13.93 -44.58
C ILE A 124 1.65 -14.42 -45.58
N PRO A 125 2.45 -13.51 -46.19
CA PRO A 125 3.56 -13.93 -47.02
C PRO A 125 4.40 -14.90 -46.19
N PRO A 126 4.78 -16.07 -46.74
CA PRO A 126 5.56 -17.05 -46.01
C PRO A 126 6.68 -16.26 -45.35
N ARG A 127 6.74 -16.31 -44.01
CA ARG A 127 7.84 -15.69 -43.28
C ARG A 127 9.06 -16.25 -43.96
N GLU A 128 9.75 -15.42 -44.74
CA GLU A 128 11.06 -15.79 -45.22
C GLU A 128 11.76 -16.21 -43.95
N ASP A 129 12.10 -17.50 -43.84
CA ASP A 129 13.01 -18.03 -42.84
C ASP A 129 14.32 -17.29 -43.09
N LYS A 130 14.34 -16.02 -42.69
CA LYS A 130 15.51 -15.17 -42.66
C LYS A 130 16.31 -15.86 -41.61
N ALA A 131 17.22 -16.70 -42.11
CA ALA A 131 18.24 -17.44 -41.40
C ALA A 131 18.43 -16.75 -40.05
N GLU A 132 17.94 -17.43 -39.01
CA GLU A 132 17.98 -17.02 -37.62
C GLU A 132 19.26 -16.20 -37.44
N PRO A 133 19.18 -14.85 -37.34
CA PRO A 133 20.36 -14.03 -37.39
C PRO A 133 21.22 -14.52 -36.23
N ASP A 134 22.40 -15.08 -36.55
CA ASP A 134 23.33 -15.68 -35.60
C ASP A 134 23.21 -14.93 -34.29
N PRO A 135 22.89 -15.60 -33.16
CA PRO A 135 22.54 -14.94 -31.91
C PRO A 135 23.64 -13.95 -31.58
N LYS A 136 23.41 -12.68 -31.94
CA LYS A 136 24.40 -11.65 -31.70
C LYS A 136 24.54 -11.64 -30.20
N PRO A 137 25.75 -11.84 -29.65
CA PRO A 137 25.96 -11.84 -28.21
C PRO A 137 25.31 -10.57 -27.70
N ALA A 138 24.37 -10.73 -26.75
CA ALA A 138 23.51 -9.67 -26.26
C ALA A 138 24.34 -8.38 -26.15
N THR A 139 24.12 -7.46 -27.09
CA THR A 139 24.81 -6.18 -27.06
C THR A 139 24.40 -5.58 -25.73
N THR A 140 25.36 -5.52 -24.81
CA THR A 140 25.17 -4.94 -23.49
C THR A 140 24.41 -3.63 -23.65
N PRO A 141 23.32 -3.40 -22.91
CA PRO A 141 22.58 -2.15 -23.00
C PRO A 141 23.58 -1.01 -22.88
N ASP A 142 23.70 -0.24 -23.95
CA ASP A 142 24.70 0.82 -24.09
C ASP A 142 24.29 1.97 -23.16
N PHE A 143 24.59 1.80 -21.87
CA PHE A 143 24.35 2.78 -20.79
C PHE A 143 25.25 4.03 -20.91
N LEU A 144 26.00 4.18 -22.00
CA LEU A 144 27.02 5.22 -22.14
C LEU A 144 26.55 6.51 -22.81
N TYR A 145 25.26 6.69 -23.12
CA TYR A 145 24.79 7.89 -23.84
C TYR A 145 23.59 8.61 -23.20
N THR A 146 23.65 8.88 -21.89
CA THR A 146 22.73 9.84 -21.23
C THR A 146 23.43 10.98 -20.49
N GLN A 147 24.75 11.15 -20.67
CA GLN A 147 25.52 12.14 -19.91
C GLN A 147 25.44 13.60 -20.43
N ASP A 148 24.83 13.87 -21.58
CA ASP A 148 24.85 15.22 -22.20
C ASP A 148 23.55 16.04 -22.05
N ALA A 149 22.57 15.61 -21.24
CA ALA A 149 21.26 16.29 -21.16
C ALA A 149 21.11 17.29 -20.00
N PHE A 150 22.10 17.45 -19.11
CA PHE A 150 22.03 18.42 -18.02
C PHE A 150 23.20 19.40 -18.12
N PRO A 151 23.00 20.64 -18.59
CA PRO A 151 24.05 21.66 -18.53
C PRO A 151 24.33 22.00 -17.06
N ASP A 152 25.56 21.74 -16.64
CA ASP A 152 26.12 22.20 -15.36
C ASP A 152 25.97 23.72 -15.25
N SER A 153 24.93 24.15 -14.52
CA SER A 153 24.74 25.55 -14.15
C SER A 153 25.58 25.85 -12.92
N ASN A 154 26.89 25.91 -13.11
CA ASN A 154 27.82 26.42 -12.12
C ASN A 154 28.86 27.33 -12.80
N SER A 155 28.44 28.57 -13.11
CA SER A 155 29.37 29.68 -13.32
C SER A 155 28.87 30.90 -12.57
N GLY A 156 29.46 31.13 -11.40
CA GLY A 156 29.38 32.42 -10.74
C GLY A 156 30.18 33.45 -11.52
N THR A 157 29.56 34.59 -11.82
CA THR A 157 30.25 35.87 -11.97
C THR A 157 29.36 36.98 -11.44
N ASN A 158 29.87 37.66 -10.41
CA ASN A 158 29.38 38.93 -9.89
C ASN A 158 29.21 39.95 -11.03
N THR A 159 28.09 40.66 -11.16
CA THR A 159 28.05 42.14 -11.29
C THR A 159 26.62 42.69 -11.36
N THR A 160 26.44 43.82 -10.68
CA THR A 160 25.57 44.96 -11.04
C THR A 160 24.08 44.86 -10.76
N THR A 161 23.76 45.48 -9.61
CA THR A 161 22.51 46.15 -9.26
C THR A 161 21.97 47.01 -10.40
N GLU A 162 20.82 46.65 -10.95
CA GLU A 162 19.86 47.61 -11.50
C GLU A 162 18.45 47.21 -11.08
N GLU A 163 17.71 48.22 -10.60
CA GLU A 163 16.34 48.18 -10.14
C GLU A 163 15.42 47.56 -11.18
N THR A 164 14.65 46.55 -10.77
CA THR A 164 13.37 46.23 -11.41
C THR A 164 12.34 46.16 -10.31
N GLN A 165 11.54 47.23 -10.24
CA GLN A 165 10.28 47.26 -9.51
C GLN A 165 9.41 46.11 -10.01
N GLN A 166 9.20 45.12 -9.15
CA GLN A 166 8.13 44.15 -9.30
C GLN A 166 7.21 44.36 -8.10
N ASP A 167 5.98 44.80 -8.42
CA ASP A 167 4.88 45.01 -7.51
C ASP A 167 4.69 43.77 -6.61
N PHE A 168 4.92 43.98 -5.31
CA PHE A 168 4.40 43.10 -4.27
C PHE A 168 2.90 43.35 -4.15
N THR A 169 2.11 42.52 -4.80
CA THR A 169 0.71 42.35 -4.43
C THR A 169 0.62 41.58 -3.11
N ASP A 170 -0.15 42.15 -2.20
CA ASP A 170 -0.34 41.74 -0.82
C ASP A 170 -0.78 40.28 -0.69
N CYS A 171 0.06 39.44 -0.08
CA CYS A 171 -0.43 38.28 0.66
C CYS A 171 -0.98 38.76 2.01
N SER A 172 -2.18 39.36 1.96
CA SER A 172 -2.95 39.73 3.15
C SER A 172 -3.40 38.47 3.86
N SER A 173 -2.73 38.20 4.97
CA SER A 173 -3.14 37.27 6.01
C SER A 173 -4.39 37.81 6.70
N ASN A 174 -5.57 37.39 6.25
CA ASN A 174 -6.80 37.39 7.07
C ASN A 174 -6.96 35.95 7.56
N ASP A 175 -6.46 35.62 8.73
CA ASP A 175 -7.05 35.92 10.03
C ASP A 175 -8.42 35.26 10.24
N SER A 176 -8.43 34.56 11.35
CA SER A 176 -9.45 33.78 12.00
C SER A 176 -10.84 34.42 12.01
N GLN A 177 -11.84 33.65 11.58
CA GLN A 177 -13.18 33.79 12.11
C GLN A 177 -13.80 32.41 12.30
N TYR A 178 -13.81 32.00 13.58
CA TYR A 178 -14.69 30.96 14.10
C TYR A 178 -16.14 31.34 13.80
N GLY A 179 -16.76 30.62 12.87
CA GLY A 179 -18.21 30.58 12.73
C GLY A 179 -18.76 29.51 13.66
N ILE A 180 -19.29 29.94 14.82
CA ILE A 180 -20.19 29.13 15.64
C ILE A 180 -21.47 28.97 14.82
N ALA A 181 -21.71 27.77 14.29
CA ALA A 181 -23.00 27.41 13.72
C ALA A 181 -23.95 27.06 14.88
N GLU A 182 -24.73 28.06 15.30
CA GLU A 182 -25.88 27.91 16.18
C GLU A 182 -26.96 27.12 15.42
N ILE A 183 -27.12 25.83 15.73
CA ILE A 183 -28.20 24.99 15.23
C ILE A 183 -29.49 25.41 15.93
N ALA A 184 -30.18 26.39 15.36
CA ALA A 184 -31.56 26.67 15.68
C ALA A 184 -32.45 25.60 15.01
N MET A 185 -32.96 24.67 15.81
CA MET A 185 -34.07 23.81 15.42
C MET A 185 -35.32 24.70 15.23
N GLY A 186 -35.63 25.00 13.97
CA GLY A 186 -36.85 25.65 13.55
C GLY A 186 -37.65 24.71 12.65
N ASP A 187 -38.67 24.07 13.23
CA ASP A 187 -39.74 23.40 12.49
C ASP A 187 -40.40 24.39 11.51
N GLN A 188 -40.18 24.20 10.22
CA GLN A 188 -41.04 24.79 9.18
C GLN A 188 -41.25 23.78 8.05
N ALA A 189 -42.35 23.04 8.19
CA ALA A 189 -43.00 22.36 7.07
C ALA A 189 -43.48 23.42 6.07
N GLY A 190 -42.85 23.47 4.89
CA GLY A 190 -43.20 24.38 3.82
C GLY A 190 -43.00 23.75 2.45
N ASN A 191 -44.13 23.49 1.78
CA ASN A 191 -44.34 23.29 0.33
C ASN A 191 -43.09 23.38 -0.57
N TYR A 192 -42.61 22.24 -1.03
CA TYR A 192 -41.85 22.16 -2.28
C TYR A 192 -42.83 22.30 -3.44
N THR A 193 -42.85 23.50 -4.02
CA THR A 193 -43.41 23.73 -5.35
C THR A 193 -42.26 23.50 -6.31
N ASP A 194 -42.42 22.49 -7.17
CA ASP A 194 -41.50 22.08 -8.23
C ASP A 194 -41.08 23.29 -9.08
N PRO A 195 -39.82 23.75 -9.04
CA PRO A 195 -39.36 24.81 -9.92
C PRO A 195 -39.18 24.23 -11.31
N ASP A 196 -39.98 24.76 -12.23
CA ASP A 196 -39.86 24.66 -13.69
C ASP A 196 -38.42 24.36 -14.12
N MET A 197 -38.22 23.17 -14.70
CA MET A 197 -36.97 22.79 -15.35
C MET A 197 -36.80 23.67 -16.59
N GLU A 198 -36.21 24.84 -16.42
CA GLU A 198 -35.71 25.65 -17.52
C GLU A 198 -34.72 24.79 -18.34
N GLU A 199 -35.12 24.45 -19.56
CA GLU A 199 -34.28 23.77 -20.54
C GLU A 199 -32.98 24.55 -20.72
N ILE A 200 -31.88 23.95 -20.26
CA ILE A 200 -30.53 24.48 -20.45
C ILE A 200 -30.31 24.68 -21.95
N PRO A 201 -29.94 25.89 -22.41
CA PRO A 201 -29.73 26.17 -23.83
C PRO A 201 -28.72 25.20 -24.45
N PRO A 202 -28.99 24.64 -25.65
CA PRO A 202 -28.18 23.60 -26.26
C PRO A 202 -26.72 24.01 -26.52
N GLU A 203 -26.43 25.30 -26.55
CA GLU A 203 -25.06 25.85 -26.72
C GLU A 203 -24.17 25.69 -25.48
N HIS A 204 -24.75 25.52 -24.28
CA HIS A 204 -23.96 25.30 -23.05
C HIS A 204 -23.63 23.82 -22.82
N ARG A 205 -24.35 22.90 -23.47
CA ARG A 205 -24.13 21.45 -23.32
C ARG A 205 -22.86 20.99 -24.04
N SER A 206 -22.54 21.59 -25.19
CA SER A 206 -21.29 21.34 -25.92
C SER A 206 -20.08 21.93 -25.18
N GLN A 207 -20.20 23.12 -24.58
CA GLN A 207 -19.13 23.70 -23.75
C GLN A 207 -18.84 22.87 -22.50
N LEU A 208 -19.86 22.28 -21.86
CA LEU A 208 -19.66 21.45 -20.68
C LEU A 208 -19.00 20.10 -21.04
N LEU A 209 -19.36 19.50 -22.19
CA LEU A 209 -18.72 18.31 -22.72
C LEU A 209 -17.27 18.57 -23.19
N ASP A 210 -16.98 19.72 -23.79
CA ASP A 210 -15.61 20.13 -24.16
C ASP A 210 -14.77 20.50 -22.93
N SER A 211 -15.38 21.07 -21.89
CA SER A 211 -14.73 21.32 -20.60
C SER A 211 -14.33 20.02 -19.93
N MET A 212 -15.19 18.99 -19.97
CA MET A 212 -14.85 17.66 -19.45
C MET A 212 -13.75 16.95 -20.27
N ARG A 213 -13.60 17.24 -21.57
CA ARG A 213 -12.48 16.74 -22.39
C ARG A 213 -11.15 17.46 -22.14
N GLN A 214 -11.15 18.66 -21.59
CA GLN A 214 -9.94 19.44 -21.32
C GLN A 214 -9.35 19.22 -19.92
N VAL A 215 -10.05 18.53 -19.01
CA VAL A 215 -9.57 18.27 -17.64
C VAL A 215 -8.49 17.17 -17.58
N ASP A 216 -8.28 16.40 -18.65
CA ASP A 216 -7.22 15.37 -18.71
C ASP A 216 -5.82 15.91 -19.06
N ILE A 217 -5.65 17.23 -19.18
CA ILE A 217 -4.34 17.84 -19.50
C ILE A 217 -3.98 18.94 -18.50
N THR A 218 -3.98 18.63 -17.20
CA THR A 218 -3.18 19.41 -16.25
C THR A 218 -2.33 18.52 -15.35
N LYS A 219 -1.05 18.43 -15.76
CA LYS A 219 0.15 18.36 -14.90
C LYS A 219 0.07 17.48 -13.67
N GLU A 220 0.54 16.25 -13.86
CA GLU A 220 1.39 15.52 -12.93
C GLU A 220 2.47 16.45 -12.34
N ALA A 221 2.26 16.89 -11.11
CA ALA A 221 3.30 17.42 -10.24
C ALA A 221 3.40 16.50 -9.01
N GLY A 222 4.26 15.48 -9.14
CA GLY A 222 5.07 14.95 -8.03
C GLY A 222 4.33 14.27 -6.87
N LEU A 223 3.51 13.27 -7.14
CA LEU A 223 3.23 12.20 -6.16
C LEU A 223 3.95 10.93 -6.61
N PRO A 224 4.55 10.14 -5.70
CA PRO A 224 5.28 8.93 -6.05
C PRO A 224 4.30 7.93 -6.66
N GLU A 225 4.35 7.89 -7.98
CA GLU A 225 3.50 7.13 -8.89
C GLU A 225 3.71 5.63 -8.66
N GLY A 226 2.58 4.91 -8.61
CA GLY A 226 2.56 3.47 -8.60
C GLY A 226 3.33 2.90 -9.79
N ARG A 227 4.01 1.79 -9.52
CA ARG A 227 4.84 1.04 -10.49
C ARG A 227 4.06 0.81 -11.78
N ARG A 228 4.62 1.25 -12.91
CA ARG A 228 4.08 0.97 -14.25
C ARG A 228 4.30 -0.51 -14.56
N ALA A 229 3.32 -1.17 -15.17
CA ALA A 229 3.39 -2.60 -15.56
C ALA A 229 4.54 -2.95 -16.53
N SER A 230 5.19 -1.94 -17.10
CA SER A 230 6.37 -2.07 -17.99
C SER A 230 7.71 -1.79 -17.30
N GLU A 231 7.73 -1.54 -15.99
CA GLU A 231 8.98 -1.35 -15.25
C GLU A 231 9.63 -2.72 -14.99
N PRO A 232 10.84 -2.99 -15.51
CA PRO A 232 11.49 -4.29 -15.30
C PRO A 232 11.64 -4.51 -13.81
N VAL A 233 11.18 -5.68 -13.34
CA VAL A 233 11.32 -6.11 -11.94
C VAL A 233 12.77 -5.91 -11.54
N ARG A 234 13.07 -4.84 -10.78
CA ARG A 234 14.38 -4.70 -10.18
C ARG A 234 14.59 -5.99 -9.38
N PRO A 235 15.68 -6.74 -9.61
CA PRO A 235 15.97 -7.91 -8.79
C PRO A 235 15.96 -7.43 -7.35
N GLN A 236 14.94 -7.83 -6.59
CA GLN A 236 14.92 -7.60 -5.16
C GLN A 236 16.21 -8.22 -4.65
N SER A 237 17.01 -7.43 -3.94
CA SER A 237 18.20 -7.93 -3.25
C SER A 237 17.81 -9.23 -2.53
N ASP A 238 18.50 -10.33 -2.84
CA ASP A 238 18.20 -11.68 -2.34
C ASP A 238 18.06 -11.76 -0.80
N PHE A 239 18.52 -10.73 -0.10
CA PHE A 239 18.36 -10.54 1.34
C PHE A 239 16.93 -10.47 1.87
N LEU A 240 15.94 -10.10 1.05
CA LEU A 240 14.53 -9.99 1.51
C LEU A 240 13.63 -11.12 0.99
N ARG A 241 14.19 -12.10 0.28
CA ARG A 241 13.41 -13.25 -0.16
C ARG A 241 13.31 -14.22 1.01
N PRO A 242 12.11 -14.45 1.60
CA PRO A 242 11.95 -15.49 2.59
C PRO A 242 12.36 -16.83 1.94
N PRO A 243 13.13 -17.69 2.63
CA PRO A 243 13.54 -18.97 2.07
C PRO A 243 12.30 -19.74 1.64
N VAL A 244 12.25 -20.11 0.36
CA VAL A 244 11.06 -20.62 -0.36
C VAL A 244 10.62 -22.02 0.12
N THR A 245 11.13 -22.50 1.24
CA THR A 245 10.90 -23.85 1.77
C THR A 245 10.34 -23.89 3.19
N ALA A 246 10.15 -22.76 3.86
CA ALA A 246 9.60 -22.77 5.22
C ALA A 246 8.06 -22.92 5.17
N ARG A 247 7.58 -24.17 5.26
CA ARG A 247 6.17 -24.45 5.56
C ARG A 247 5.76 -23.63 6.79
N ARG A 248 4.59 -23.00 6.73
CA ARG A 248 4.02 -22.23 7.86
C ARG A 248 3.93 -23.16 9.08
N PRO A 249 4.52 -22.79 10.23
CA PRO A 249 4.48 -23.62 11.43
C PRO A 249 3.02 -23.87 11.82
N ARG A 250 2.65 -25.12 12.06
CA ARG A 250 1.26 -25.53 12.35
C ARG A 250 1.05 -25.85 13.82
N SER A 251 2.12 -25.93 14.61
CA SER A 251 2.07 -26.23 16.04
C SER A 251 2.92 -25.25 16.87
N GLU A 252 2.64 -25.19 18.17
CA GLU A 252 3.41 -24.40 19.15
C GLU A 252 4.84 -24.94 19.31
N ALA A 253 5.03 -26.25 19.14
CA ALA A 253 6.36 -26.87 19.09
C ALA A 253 7.17 -26.45 17.84
N ASP A 254 6.52 -26.25 16.69
CA ASP A 254 7.18 -25.70 15.50
C ASP A 254 7.61 -24.24 15.70
N LEU A 255 6.87 -23.47 16.52
CA LEU A 255 7.24 -22.10 16.89
C LEU A 255 8.48 -22.08 17.78
N ALA A 256 8.60 -23.02 18.74
CA ALA A 256 9.79 -23.17 19.57
C ALA A 256 11.04 -23.52 18.73
N ALA A 257 10.90 -24.32 17.67
CA ALA A 257 12.01 -24.60 16.74
C ALA A 257 12.44 -23.37 15.89
N VAL A 258 11.59 -22.34 15.79
CA VAL A 258 11.89 -21.07 15.11
C VAL A 258 12.53 -20.03 16.05
N GLU A 259 12.55 -20.29 17.37
CA GLU A 259 13.18 -19.39 18.36
C GLU A 259 14.68 -19.07 18.16
N PRO A 260 15.52 -19.79 17.38
CA PRO A 260 16.91 -19.38 17.16
C PRO A 260 17.09 -18.10 16.31
N ARG A 261 16.05 -17.57 15.65
CA ARG A 261 16.21 -16.45 14.70
C ARG A 261 15.96 -15.05 15.27
N TRP A 262 15.32 -14.94 16.43
CA TRP A 262 14.99 -13.64 17.01
C TRP A 262 16.23 -12.85 17.46
N GLN A 263 17.25 -13.54 17.98
CA GLN A 263 18.55 -12.94 18.32
C GLN A 263 19.23 -12.33 17.07
N SER A 264 19.11 -13.00 15.92
CA SER A 264 19.61 -12.47 14.64
C SER A 264 18.83 -11.25 14.15
N ILE A 265 17.52 -11.16 14.40
CA ILE A 265 16.71 -10.00 13.99
C ILE A 265 17.01 -8.81 14.89
N ARG A 266 17.06 -9.00 16.22
CA ARG A 266 17.37 -7.93 17.16
C ARG A 266 18.75 -7.34 16.94
N SER A 267 19.78 -8.18 16.78
CA SER A 267 21.13 -7.72 16.47
C SER A 267 21.18 -6.95 15.15
N HIS A 268 20.42 -7.38 14.13
CA HIS A 268 20.30 -6.65 12.87
C HIS A 268 19.63 -5.28 13.05
N VAL A 269 18.54 -5.20 13.82
CA VAL A 269 17.85 -3.94 14.14
C VAL A 269 18.77 -3.00 14.93
N SER A 270 19.45 -3.51 15.96
CA SER A 270 20.44 -2.75 16.73
C SER A 270 21.55 -2.21 15.83
N HIS A 271 22.07 -3.02 14.90
CA HIS A 271 23.08 -2.58 13.95
C HIS A 271 22.56 -1.48 13.02
N TRP A 272 21.35 -1.66 12.46
CA TRP A 272 20.71 -0.68 11.60
C TRP A 272 20.46 0.67 12.29
N ILE A 273 20.02 0.66 13.56
CA ILE A 273 19.84 1.86 14.37
C ILE A 273 21.18 2.56 14.61
N LEU A 274 22.21 1.81 15.00
CA LEU A 274 23.54 2.36 15.23
C LEU A 274 24.14 2.96 13.94
N ASP A 275 23.95 2.33 12.79
CA ASP A 275 24.44 2.85 11.52
C ASP A 275 23.66 4.09 11.05
N SER A 276 22.34 4.09 11.23
CA SER A 276 21.51 5.28 10.95
C SER A 276 21.95 6.48 11.80
N LEU A 277 22.21 6.24 13.08
CA LEU A 277 22.73 7.27 13.98
C LEU A 277 24.12 7.74 13.60
N LYS A 278 25.03 6.89 13.09
CA LYS A 278 26.35 7.35 12.60
C LYS A 278 26.21 8.35 11.45
N GLY A 279 25.28 8.11 10.53
CA GLY A 279 25.09 8.90 9.32
C GLY A 279 24.30 10.20 9.51
N SER A 280 23.47 10.32 10.54
CA SER A 280 22.56 11.45 10.72
C SER A 280 22.83 12.28 11.97
N LEU A 281 23.37 13.50 11.81
CA LEU A 281 23.60 14.44 12.91
C LEU A 281 22.32 14.80 13.67
N PHE A 282 21.20 14.90 12.96
CA PHE A 282 19.90 15.22 13.56
C PHE A 282 19.41 14.10 14.50
N GLN A 283 19.48 12.84 14.04
CA GLN A 283 19.09 11.70 14.87
C GLN A 283 20.01 11.55 16.09
N LYS A 284 21.32 11.83 15.95
CA LYS A 284 22.24 11.90 17.08
C LYS A 284 21.84 12.96 18.11
N ALA A 285 21.50 14.17 17.65
CA ALA A 285 21.08 15.26 18.54
C ALA A 285 19.79 14.90 19.30
N LEU A 286 18.81 14.30 18.60
CA LEU A 286 17.56 13.84 19.21
C LEU A 286 17.81 12.74 20.26
N ALA A 287 18.65 11.76 19.95
CA ALA A 287 19.01 10.69 20.88
C ALA A 287 19.80 11.21 22.10
N LYS A 288 20.69 12.20 21.92
CA LYS A 288 21.38 12.87 23.03
C LYS A 288 20.42 13.63 23.94
N ALA A 289 19.43 14.32 23.37
CA ALA A 289 18.44 15.10 24.14
C ALA A 289 17.56 14.24 25.06
N GLN A 290 17.46 12.93 24.83
CA GLN A 290 16.72 12.01 25.69
C GLN A 290 17.51 11.56 26.92
N LEU A 291 18.83 11.78 26.97
CA LEU A 291 19.66 11.39 28.10
C LEU A 291 19.76 12.55 29.12
N PRO A 292 19.51 12.30 30.41
CA PRO A 292 19.70 13.31 31.45
C PRO A 292 21.20 13.51 31.70
N GLY A 293 21.81 14.47 31.00
CA GLY A 293 23.21 14.87 31.18
C GLY A 293 23.69 15.77 30.04
N GLU A 294 23.78 17.08 30.28
CA GLU A 294 24.13 18.07 29.25
C GLU A 294 25.60 17.97 28.78
N ASP A 295 26.46 17.32 29.56
CA ASP A 295 27.92 17.34 29.35
C ASP A 295 28.53 15.96 29.04
N LEU A 296 27.78 15.04 28.44
CA LEU A 296 28.38 13.78 27.97
C LEU A 296 29.23 14.03 26.71
N ASP A 297 30.52 13.70 26.78
CA ASP A 297 31.37 13.71 25.61
C ASP A 297 30.84 12.71 24.55
N GLU A 298 31.07 12.99 23.26
CA GLU A 298 30.51 12.16 22.18
C GLU A 298 31.00 10.71 22.28
N LYS A 299 32.21 10.50 22.83
CA LYS A 299 32.81 9.19 23.01
C LYS A 299 32.13 8.39 24.12
N ALA A 300 31.88 8.95 25.31
CA ALA A 300 31.15 8.22 26.36
C ALA A 300 29.68 8.03 25.98
N TRP A 301 29.06 9.01 25.33
CA TRP A 301 27.71 8.86 24.80
C TRP A 301 27.60 7.69 23.84
N TRP A 302 28.51 7.59 22.87
CA TRP A 302 28.52 6.49 21.91
C TRP A 302 28.85 5.13 22.57
N GLY A 303 29.70 5.13 23.59
CA GLY A 303 29.99 3.95 24.39
C GLY A 303 28.76 3.43 25.14
N LEU A 304 28.00 4.33 25.78
CA LEU A 304 26.78 4.01 26.50
C LEU A 304 25.67 3.54 25.55
N LEU A 305 25.52 4.21 24.41
CA LEU A 305 24.57 3.79 23.40
C LEU A 305 24.91 2.39 22.86
N LYS A 306 26.19 2.14 22.55
CA LYS A 306 26.63 0.81 22.13
C LYS A 306 26.39 -0.25 23.19
N SER A 307 26.66 0.02 24.46
CA SER A 307 26.38 -0.98 25.51
C SER A 307 24.88 -1.26 25.56
N VAL A 308 24.02 -0.25 25.71
CA VAL A 308 22.56 -0.44 25.81
C VAL A 308 21.98 -1.23 24.63
N TRP A 309 22.47 -1.00 23.41
CA TRP A 309 21.93 -1.63 22.20
C TRP A 309 22.65 -2.92 21.78
N SER A 310 23.87 -3.17 22.26
CA SER A 310 24.65 -4.38 21.97
C SER A 310 24.57 -5.43 23.08
N THR A 311 24.14 -5.05 24.29
CA THR A 311 23.87 -6.02 25.35
C THR A 311 22.59 -6.76 25.00
N ASP A 312 22.74 -7.89 24.31
CA ASP A 312 21.76 -8.96 24.33
C ASP A 312 21.73 -9.52 25.76
N ALA A 313 21.08 -8.80 26.68
CA ALA A 313 20.90 -9.20 28.08
C ALA A 313 20.12 -10.51 28.25
N ALA A 314 19.69 -11.14 27.14
CA ALA A 314 19.10 -12.46 27.10
C ALA A 314 20.13 -13.59 26.87
N ASN A 315 21.40 -13.28 26.59
CA ASN A 315 22.44 -14.28 26.30
C ASN A 315 23.66 -14.22 27.22
N GLU A 316 23.75 -13.23 28.11
CA GLU A 316 24.47 -13.40 29.38
C GLU A 316 23.58 -14.26 30.28
N GLY A 317 23.42 -15.55 29.90
CA GLY A 317 23.06 -16.56 30.88
C GLY A 317 24.04 -16.42 32.04
N PRO A 318 23.59 -16.59 33.31
CA PRO A 318 24.48 -16.45 34.45
C PRO A 318 25.73 -17.25 34.13
N GLU A 319 26.88 -16.57 34.01
CA GLU A 319 28.17 -17.25 33.95
C GLU A 319 28.13 -18.16 35.16
N ALA A 320 27.87 -19.45 34.90
CA ALA A 320 28.03 -20.48 35.88
C ALA A 320 29.50 -20.35 36.20
N GLU A 321 29.80 -19.72 37.34
CA GLU A 321 31.11 -19.74 37.94
C GLU A 321 31.57 -21.18 37.79
N GLU A 322 32.58 -21.40 36.95
CA GLU A 322 33.25 -22.67 36.77
C GLU A 322 33.81 -23.02 38.15
N MET A 323 32.97 -23.67 38.95
CA MET A 323 33.36 -24.42 40.12
C MET A 323 34.15 -25.57 39.54
N GLU A 324 35.48 -25.41 39.55
CA GLU A 324 36.47 -26.45 39.29
C GLU A 324 36.15 -27.66 40.18
N ASP A 325 35.29 -28.56 39.69
CA ASP A 325 35.01 -29.84 40.32
C ASP A 325 35.92 -30.88 39.64
N GLU A 326 37.07 -31.08 40.29
CA GLU A 326 37.98 -32.16 39.98
C GLU A 326 37.32 -33.52 40.26
N GLY A 327 36.91 -34.20 39.19
CA GLY A 327 36.88 -35.65 39.12
C GLY A 327 35.50 -36.28 39.30
N GLU A 328 35.10 -37.10 38.33
CA GLU A 328 35.23 -38.55 38.45
C GLU A 328 34.91 -39.18 37.09
N GLU A 329 35.81 -40.03 36.60
CA GLU A 329 35.61 -40.87 35.42
C GLU A 329 34.47 -41.85 35.70
N GLY A 330 33.42 -41.83 34.87
CA GLY A 330 32.29 -42.76 34.94
C GLY A 330 31.84 -43.18 33.54
N GLU A 331 32.27 -44.37 33.15
CA GLU A 331 31.89 -45.10 31.95
C GLU A 331 30.39 -45.49 31.91
N GLU A 332 29.92 -45.87 30.71
CA GLU A 332 28.71 -46.69 30.40
C GLU A 332 27.34 -45.99 30.55
N ALA A 333 26.29 -46.17 29.73
CA ALA A 333 25.90 -47.06 28.64
C ALA A 333 24.80 -46.29 27.84
N ALA A 334 24.71 -46.29 26.51
CA ALA A 334 24.15 -47.32 25.63
C ALA A 334 22.73 -47.81 26.00
N GLU A 335 21.69 -47.00 25.74
CA GLU A 335 20.29 -47.41 25.51
C GLU A 335 19.73 -46.38 24.48
N ASP A 336 19.55 -46.68 23.18
CA ASP A 336 18.53 -47.55 22.54
C ASP A 336 17.12 -47.33 23.12
N GLU A 337 16.41 -46.29 22.64
CA GLU A 337 14.95 -46.27 22.65
C GLU A 337 14.42 -46.04 21.22
N GLU A 338 13.88 -47.15 20.72
CA GLU A 338 13.07 -47.30 19.52
C GLU A 338 11.70 -46.61 19.67
N ASP A 339 11.21 -46.11 18.54
CA ASP A 339 9.82 -46.18 18.07
C ASP A 339 8.66 -45.69 18.96
N ASP A 340 8.00 -44.62 18.48
CA ASP A 340 6.53 -44.62 18.41
C ASP A 340 6.06 -43.83 17.18
N TYR A 341 6.00 -44.55 16.05
CA TYR A 341 5.38 -44.13 14.80
C TYR A 341 3.86 -44.11 14.99
N PHE A 342 3.30 -42.97 15.40
CA PHE A 342 1.84 -42.81 15.52
C PHE A 342 1.20 -42.76 14.12
N GLU A 343 0.61 -43.87 13.72
CA GLU A 343 -0.22 -44.01 12.53
C GLU A 343 -1.38 -43.01 12.54
N SER A 344 -1.60 -42.42 11.36
CA SER A 344 -2.61 -41.41 11.09
C SER A 344 -4.02 -41.99 11.17
N ASP A 345 -4.84 -41.50 12.10
CA ASP A 345 -6.28 -41.80 12.12
C ASP A 345 -7.00 -40.85 11.14
N ASP A 346 -7.10 -41.30 9.88
CA ASP A 346 -7.93 -40.73 8.83
C ASP A 346 -9.42 -40.80 9.22
N ARG A 347 -9.88 -39.83 10.02
CA ARG A 347 -11.32 -39.62 10.25
C ARG A 347 -11.94 -38.83 9.11
N GLU A 348 -12.32 -39.61 8.11
CA GLU A 348 -13.52 -39.52 7.28
C GLU A 348 -14.61 -38.56 7.83
N TYR A 349 -14.59 -37.29 7.37
CA TYR A 349 -15.69 -36.36 7.58
C TYR A 349 -16.79 -36.64 6.55
N ALA A 350 -17.76 -37.45 6.94
CA ALA A 350 -19.02 -37.61 6.22
C ALA A 350 -19.85 -36.30 6.30
N PHE A 351 -19.79 -35.51 5.22
CA PHE A 351 -20.59 -34.31 5.02
C PHE A 351 -22.03 -34.70 4.63
N GLN A 352 -22.90 -34.94 5.62
CA GLN A 352 -24.33 -35.11 5.40
C GLN A 352 -24.98 -33.76 5.05
N ARG A 353 -25.17 -33.52 3.74
CA ARG A 353 -26.11 -32.51 3.23
C ARG A 353 -27.55 -32.98 3.50
N GLY A 354 -28.22 -32.30 4.43
CA GLY A 354 -29.67 -32.37 4.59
C GLY A 354 -30.26 -30.96 4.55
N ILE A 355 -30.63 -30.49 3.37
CA ILE A 355 -31.51 -29.32 3.21
C ILE A 355 -32.92 -29.86 2.95
N PRO A 356 -33.88 -29.75 3.89
CA PRO A 356 -35.26 -30.04 3.61
C PRO A 356 -35.89 -28.89 2.80
N GLY A 357 -36.45 -29.24 1.64
CA GLY A 357 -37.26 -28.34 0.84
C GLY A 357 -38.56 -27.97 1.57
N GLY A 358 -38.78 -26.68 1.71
CA GLY A 358 -40.06 -26.11 2.14
C GLY A 358 -40.86 -25.68 0.91
N GLU A 359 -41.98 -26.37 0.70
CA GLU A 359 -43.06 -26.00 -0.21
C GLU A 359 -43.66 -24.65 0.19
N TRP A 360 -43.84 -23.75 -0.78
CA TRP A 360 -44.72 -22.60 -0.66
C TRP A 360 -45.99 -22.90 -1.45
N SER A 361 -47.12 -22.93 -0.74
CA SER A 361 -48.48 -22.88 -1.29
C SER A 361 -48.96 -21.45 -1.46
#